data_AF-A0A6P2I186-F1
#
_entry.id   AF-A0A6P2I186-F1
#
_cell.length_a   1.000
_cell.length_b   1.000
_cell.length_c   1.000
_cell.angle_alpha   90.00
_cell.angle_beta   90.00
_cell.angle_gamma   90.00
#
_symmetry.space_group_name_H-M   'P 1'
#
loop_
_entity.id
_entity.type
_entity.pdbx_description
1 polymer ?
#
loop_
_entity_poly.entity_id
_entity_poly.type
_entity_poly.pdbx_seq_one_letter_code
_entity_poly.pdbx_strand_id
1 'polypeptide(L)'
;MGIDSASSGGVYPLHHGDHNSHGVPPTINPVALSHGRDQPFFDPVAYGNGPDDSVTDTTEAAAITHHTILIDGKRLAYTATAGHLVTVDPSSSQPAAKIFYVAFTADGAKEETRPVTFFYNGGPGSSSVFVLLGSFAPKRIKTSMPGFTPPAPYQMEDNPDSMIDHSDLVFINPVGTGYSAAVAPNKNRNFWGVDQDANSLKQFIKRYLTKNNRWNSPKYLFGESYGTARSCVLAYKLHEDGVDLNGITLQSSILDYRQAGNPVGALPTAAADAWYHKKLGVTPAPTDLGTFVEEVAQFARTDYLSALRNVPHADPAAVRKLSDYTGIDTATLQTWGLDIAGYDARGNSLFLTTLLHAQGLALGSYDGRVTGISSGIAGKIDPNSGGNDPTMTAVTGVYTAMWNSYLNEQLKFTSNSAFTDLNDQAFQNWDFSHIDPTGAQQGIDAKGNVILYTAGDLAAVMALNVDLKVLSANGLYDFVTPFYQTVIDLQQMPLEDQKVRQNLSARFYPSGHMVYLDGGSRTALKRDLATMYDATVSDTGARMRIRALQAKKTGGHA
;
A
#
# COMPACT_ATOMS: atom_id res chain seq x y z
N MET A 1 30.40 62.68 -11.68
CA MET A 1 31.47 63.53 -12.25
C MET A 1 32.07 62.71 -13.39
N GLY A 2 31.58 62.75 -14.63
CA GLY A 2 31.38 63.93 -15.48
C GLY A 2 32.66 64.11 -16.28
N ILE A 3 32.63 63.84 -17.60
CA ILE A 3 33.34 64.54 -18.68
C ILE A 3 32.76 64.06 -20.03
N ASP A 4 32.37 65.06 -20.80
CA ASP A 4 31.91 65.08 -22.19
C ASP A 4 32.95 64.64 -23.23
N SER A 5 32.46 64.25 -24.42
CA SER A 5 32.79 64.85 -25.73
C SER A 5 32.14 64.00 -26.84
N ALA A 6 31.21 64.56 -27.64
CA ALA A 6 31.45 65.28 -28.91
C ALA A 6 32.06 64.35 -29.98
N SER A 7 31.64 64.30 -31.25
CA SER A 7 30.91 65.25 -32.09
C SER A 7 30.47 64.58 -33.40
N SER A 8 29.38 65.13 -33.94
CA SER A 8 28.92 65.22 -35.33
C SER A 8 29.90 64.98 -36.49
N GLY A 9 29.36 64.48 -37.61
CA GLY A 9 29.93 64.75 -38.95
C GLY A 9 29.43 63.75 -40.00
N GLY A 10 28.57 64.19 -40.92
CA GLY A 10 27.92 63.32 -41.91
C GLY A 10 28.71 63.09 -43.20
N VAL A 11 27.92 62.79 -44.25
CA VAL A 11 28.20 62.75 -45.71
C VAL A 11 28.10 61.35 -46.34
N TYR A 12 27.11 61.21 -47.24
CA TYR A 12 26.83 60.14 -48.22
C TYR A 12 28.01 59.94 -49.20
N PRO A 13 28.24 58.75 -49.83
CA PRO A 13 27.54 58.42 -51.09
C PRO A 13 27.35 56.91 -51.45
N LEU A 14 26.67 56.72 -52.57
CA LEU A 14 26.25 55.50 -53.30
C LEU A 14 27.41 54.58 -53.75
N HIS A 15 27.22 53.25 -53.70
CA HIS A 15 27.11 52.30 -54.84
C HIS A 15 27.57 50.84 -54.53
N HIS A 16 26.77 49.89 -55.04
CA HIS A 16 27.07 48.52 -55.51
C HIS A 16 27.61 47.43 -54.56
N GLY A 17 26.93 46.28 -54.58
CA GLY A 17 27.51 44.97 -54.19
C GLY A 17 26.46 43.92 -53.84
N ASP A 18 26.25 42.97 -54.75
CA ASP A 18 25.39 41.80 -54.59
C ASP A 18 25.91 40.78 -53.54
N HIS A 19 24.98 39.91 -53.13
CA HIS A 19 25.13 38.52 -52.68
C HIS A 19 25.27 38.17 -51.18
N ASN A 20 24.35 37.25 -50.83
CA ASN A 20 24.41 36.19 -49.81
C ASN A 20 24.16 36.55 -48.34
N SER A 21 22.87 36.52 -47.99
CA SER A 21 22.40 36.28 -46.62
C SER A 21 22.72 34.83 -46.20
N HIS A 22 23.60 34.70 -45.22
CA HIS A 22 23.83 33.46 -44.49
C HIS A 22 22.61 33.10 -43.64
N GLY A 23 22.12 31.87 -43.83
CA GLY A 23 20.98 31.30 -43.12
C GLY A 23 21.24 31.14 -41.62
N VAL A 24 20.24 31.54 -40.85
CA VAL A 24 20.08 31.22 -39.43
C VAL A 24 19.79 29.71 -39.31
N PRO A 25 20.43 28.96 -38.40
CA PRO A 25 20.14 27.53 -38.25
C PRO A 25 18.71 27.34 -37.72
N PRO A 26 17.97 26.32 -38.21
CA PRO A 26 16.60 26.10 -37.77
C PRO A 26 16.59 25.71 -36.30
N THR A 27 15.83 26.49 -35.52
CA THR A 27 15.37 26.12 -34.20
C THR A 27 14.73 24.74 -34.25
N ILE A 28 15.29 23.79 -33.53
CA ILE A 28 14.69 22.48 -33.30
C ILE A 28 13.41 22.73 -32.52
N ASN A 29 12.27 22.72 -33.22
CA ASN A 29 10.96 22.64 -32.57
C ASN A 29 10.95 21.35 -31.73
N PRO A 30 10.61 21.41 -30.43
CA PRO A 30 10.32 20.19 -29.70
C PRO A 30 9.19 19.49 -30.45
N VAL A 31 9.43 18.24 -30.85
CA VAL A 31 8.41 17.38 -31.43
C VAL A 31 7.26 17.35 -30.44
N ALA A 32 6.15 17.99 -30.79
CA ALA A 32 4.90 17.83 -30.09
C ALA A 32 4.53 16.35 -30.26
N LEU A 33 4.84 15.54 -29.24
CA LEU A 33 4.27 14.21 -29.09
C LEU A 33 2.75 14.41 -29.20
N SER A 34 2.12 13.90 -30.26
CA SER A 34 0.67 13.96 -30.39
C SER A 34 0.07 13.16 -29.24
N HIS A 35 -0.27 13.83 -28.14
CA HIS A 35 -1.00 13.21 -27.04
C HIS A 35 -2.35 12.79 -27.64
N GLY A 36 -2.73 11.53 -27.47
CA GLY A 36 -4.02 11.05 -27.95
C GLY A 36 -5.14 11.94 -27.42
N ARG A 37 -6.26 12.02 -28.14
CA ARG A 37 -7.44 12.68 -27.56
C ARG A 37 -7.95 11.84 -26.41
N ASP A 38 -8.30 12.49 -25.30
CA ASP A 38 -8.97 11.83 -24.19
C ASP A 38 -10.26 11.14 -24.66
N GLN A 39 -10.53 9.98 -24.09
CA GLN A 39 -11.68 9.13 -24.36
C GLN A 39 -12.45 8.97 -23.05
N PRO A 40 -13.48 9.81 -22.78
CA PRO A 40 -14.32 9.64 -21.61
C PRO A 40 -15.12 8.35 -21.71
N PHE A 41 -15.46 7.76 -20.56
CA PHE A 41 -16.31 6.58 -20.50
C PHE A 41 -17.36 6.70 -19.39
N PHE A 42 -18.60 6.33 -19.74
CA PHE A 42 -19.69 6.18 -18.78
C PHE A 42 -20.02 4.69 -18.66
N ASP A 43 -19.92 4.16 -17.44
CA ASP A 43 -20.30 2.79 -17.12
C ASP A 43 -21.75 2.72 -16.64
N PRO A 44 -22.69 2.15 -17.44
CA PRO A 44 -24.08 2.04 -17.05
C PRO A 44 -24.35 0.88 -16.08
N VAL A 45 -23.36 0.02 -15.78
CA VAL A 45 -23.55 -1.16 -14.95
C VAL A 45 -23.80 -0.78 -13.48
N ALA A 46 -24.81 -1.42 -12.89
CA ALA A 46 -25.08 -1.35 -11.45
C ALA A 46 -24.29 -2.45 -10.72
N TYR A 47 -23.39 -2.08 -9.82
CA TYR A 47 -22.61 -3.02 -9.01
C TYR A 47 -23.19 -3.12 -7.60
N GLY A 48 -23.63 -4.33 -7.23
CA GLY A 48 -24.00 -4.67 -5.86
C GLY A 48 -22.79 -5.17 -5.05
N ASN A 49 -22.76 -4.85 -3.76
CA ASN A 49 -21.68 -5.23 -2.84
C ASN A 49 -22.06 -6.38 -1.90
N GLY A 50 -23.26 -6.94 -2.04
CA GLY A 50 -23.74 -8.08 -1.27
C GLY A 50 -23.08 -9.41 -1.68
N PRO A 51 -23.13 -10.43 -0.81
CA PRO A 51 -22.52 -11.74 -1.07
C PRO A 51 -23.06 -12.45 -2.30
N ASP A 52 -24.36 -12.30 -2.57
CA ASP A 52 -25.06 -12.99 -3.65
C ASP A 52 -25.17 -12.15 -4.94
N ASP A 53 -24.59 -10.96 -4.96
CA ASP A 53 -24.61 -10.06 -6.11
C ASP A 53 -23.66 -10.53 -7.22
N SER A 54 -24.01 -10.21 -8.46
CA SER A 54 -23.24 -10.45 -9.67
C SER A 54 -23.71 -9.53 -10.80
N VAL A 55 -22.88 -9.40 -11.83
CA VAL A 55 -23.25 -8.73 -13.09
C VAL A 55 -23.29 -9.74 -14.23
N THR A 56 -24.02 -9.41 -15.31
CA THR A 56 -23.99 -10.20 -16.55
C THR A 56 -23.12 -9.55 -17.63
N ASP A 57 -22.73 -8.29 -17.45
CA ASP A 57 -21.89 -7.58 -18.41
C ASP A 57 -20.44 -8.06 -18.31
N THR A 58 -19.86 -8.36 -19.47
CA THR A 58 -18.47 -8.80 -19.63
C THR A 58 -17.68 -7.86 -20.52
N THR A 59 -18.13 -6.62 -20.65
CA THR A 59 -17.49 -5.64 -21.52
C THR A 59 -16.23 -5.10 -20.84
N GLU A 60 -15.08 -5.24 -21.50
CA GLU A 60 -13.85 -4.53 -21.13
C GLU A 60 -13.84 -3.16 -21.81
N ALA A 61 -14.18 -2.12 -21.05
CA ALA A 61 -14.14 -0.74 -21.50
C ALA A 61 -13.46 0.14 -20.45
N ALA A 62 -12.94 1.28 -20.90
CA ALA A 62 -12.20 2.20 -20.04
C ALA A 62 -12.28 3.64 -20.55
N ALA A 63 -12.19 4.59 -19.61
CA ALA A 63 -11.81 5.95 -19.91
C ALA A 63 -10.28 6.01 -20.08
N ILE A 64 -9.81 6.76 -21.09
CA ILE A 64 -8.39 6.97 -21.37
C ILE A 64 -8.12 8.47 -21.36
N THR A 65 -7.17 8.92 -20.55
CA THR A 65 -6.80 10.33 -20.44
C THR A 65 -5.29 10.51 -20.48
N HIS A 66 -4.81 11.62 -21.07
CA HIS A 66 -3.39 11.86 -21.29
C HIS A 66 -2.92 13.06 -20.49
N HIS A 67 -1.80 12.90 -19.78
CA HIS A 67 -1.35 13.85 -18.76
C HIS A 67 0.16 14.03 -18.80
N THR A 68 0.64 15.04 -18.08
CA THR A 68 2.06 15.21 -17.79
C THR A 68 2.27 15.51 -16.32
N ILE A 69 3.37 15.01 -15.75
CA ILE A 69 3.81 15.32 -14.39
C ILE A 69 5.26 15.81 -14.40
N LEU A 70 5.65 16.59 -13.39
CA LEU A 70 7.02 16.99 -13.12
C LEU A 70 7.51 16.27 -11.86
N ILE A 71 8.55 15.43 -11.99
CA ILE A 71 9.20 14.72 -10.88
C ILE A 71 10.70 15.01 -10.97
N ASP A 72 11.29 15.53 -9.89
CA ASP A 72 12.71 15.91 -9.84
C ASP A 72 13.17 16.78 -11.03
N GLY A 73 12.31 17.72 -11.45
CA GLY A 73 12.57 18.61 -12.58
C GLY A 73 12.45 17.95 -13.98
N LYS A 74 12.14 16.66 -14.06
CA LYS A 74 11.90 15.94 -15.31
C LYS A 74 10.42 15.86 -15.61
N ARG A 75 10.03 16.33 -16.81
CA ARG A 75 8.67 16.20 -17.32
C ARG A 75 8.49 14.78 -17.86
N LEU A 76 7.45 14.10 -17.39
CA LEU A 76 7.05 12.77 -17.85
C LEU A 76 5.61 12.82 -18.35
N ALA A 77 5.39 12.39 -19.59
CA ALA A 77 4.06 12.16 -20.15
C ALA A 77 3.56 10.77 -19.75
N TYR A 78 2.29 10.67 -19.41
CA TYR A 78 1.67 9.41 -19.05
C TYR A 78 0.21 9.34 -19.48
N THR A 79 -0.22 8.12 -19.76
CA THR A 79 -1.62 7.78 -20.05
C THR A 79 -2.24 7.15 -18.81
N ALA A 80 -3.39 7.68 -18.38
CA ALA A 80 -4.21 7.11 -17.33
C ALA A 80 -5.38 6.31 -17.95
N THR A 81 -5.66 5.13 -17.42
CA THR A 81 -6.75 4.25 -17.86
C THR A 81 -7.57 3.83 -16.65
N ALA A 82 -8.86 4.16 -16.63
CA ALA A 82 -9.80 3.72 -15.59
C ALA A 82 -10.89 2.88 -16.24
N GLY A 83 -11.08 1.64 -15.82
CA GLY A 83 -12.01 0.73 -16.48
C GLY A 83 -11.94 -0.68 -15.95
N HIS A 84 -12.34 -1.66 -16.76
CA HIS A 84 -12.47 -3.05 -16.33
C HIS A 84 -11.69 -4.03 -17.19
N LEU A 85 -11.21 -5.09 -16.54
CA LEU A 85 -10.82 -6.34 -17.20
C LEU A 85 -11.72 -7.46 -16.71
N VAL A 86 -11.98 -8.42 -17.60
CA VAL A 86 -12.76 -9.62 -17.26
C VAL A 86 -11.81 -10.79 -17.09
N THR A 87 -11.82 -11.36 -15.89
CA THR A 87 -11.12 -12.61 -15.59
C THR A 87 -11.88 -13.79 -16.15
N VAL A 88 -11.16 -14.86 -16.47
CA VAL A 88 -11.72 -16.09 -17.04
C VAL A 88 -11.40 -17.23 -16.09
N ASP A 89 -12.38 -18.09 -15.85
CA ASP A 89 -12.18 -19.32 -15.11
C ASP A 89 -11.32 -20.29 -15.95
N PRO A 90 -10.16 -20.76 -15.43
CA PRO A 90 -9.22 -21.55 -16.23
C PRO A 90 -9.74 -22.93 -16.61
N SER A 91 -10.74 -23.47 -15.91
CA SER A 91 -11.27 -24.83 -16.14
C SER A 91 -12.41 -24.83 -17.15
N SER A 92 -13.33 -23.88 -17.03
CA SER A 92 -14.55 -23.78 -17.85
C SER A 92 -14.41 -22.80 -19.02
N SER A 93 -13.36 -21.97 -19.02
CA SER A 93 -13.16 -20.87 -19.97
C SER A 93 -14.29 -19.82 -19.99
N GLN A 94 -15.16 -19.79 -18.96
CA GLN A 94 -16.22 -18.80 -18.83
C GLN A 94 -15.72 -17.54 -18.12
N PRO A 95 -16.30 -16.36 -18.43
CA PRO A 95 -16.10 -15.15 -17.63
C PRO A 95 -16.38 -15.39 -16.14
N ALA A 96 -15.45 -14.97 -15.28
CA ALA A 96 -15.51 -15.23 -13.85
C ALA A 96 -15.84 -13.97 -13.04
N ALA A 97 -15.07 -12.90 -13.22
CA ALA A 97 -15.28 -11.63 -12.53
C ALA A 97 -14.87 -10.44 -13.40
N LYS A 98 -15.62 -9.34 -13.28
CA LYS A 98 -15.33 -8.05 -13.90
C LYS A 98 -14.67 -7.15 -12.85
N ILE A 99 -13.38 -6.89 -13.03
CA ILE A 99 -12.54 -6.21 -12.03
C ILE A 99 -12.19 -4.82 -12.54
N PHE A 100 -12.58 -3.82 -11.75
CA PHE A 100 -12.22 -2.43 -11.97
C PHE A 100 -10.79 -2.15 -11.55
N TYR A 101 -10.10 -1.34 -12.35
CA TYR A 101 -8.76 -0.88 -12.06
C TYR A 101 -8.54 0.55 -12.55
N VAL A 102 -7.53 1.20 -11.98
CA VAL A 102 -6.95 2.44 -12.52
C VAL A 102 -5.47 2.19 -12.77
N ALA A 103 -5.01 2.45 -13.99
CA ALA A 103 -3.62 2.31 -14.38
C ALA A 103 -3.02 3.64 -14.84
N PHE A 104 -1.75 3.85 -14.54
CA PHE A 104 -0.94 4.97 -15.02
C PHE A 104 0.29 4.40 -15.72
N THR A 105 0.41 4.70 -17.02
CA THR A 105 1.48 4.16 -17.88
C THR A 105 2.32 5.31 -18.42
N ALA A 106 3.63 5.29 -18.21
CA ALA A 106 4.51 6.28 -18.82
C ALA A 106 4.60 6.06 -20.33
N ASP A 107 4.50 7.14 -21.09
CA ASP A 107 4.48 7.04 -22.55
C ASP A 107 5.90 6.80 -23.11
N GLY A 108 6.00 5.97 -24.15
CA GLY A 108 7.25 5.75 -24.90
C GLY A 108 8.30 4.87 -24.21
N ALA A 109 7.98 4.24 -23.08
CA ALA A 109 8.88 3.30 -22.40
C ALA A 109 8.91 1.92 -23.08
N LYS A 110 10.06 1.24 -23.04
CA LYS A 110 10.23 -0.13 -23.57
C LYS A 110 9.88 -1.17 -22.50
N GLU A 111 9.12 -2.18 -22.89
CA GLU A 111 8.60 -3.25 -22.02
C GLU A 111 9.67 -3.86 -21.10
N GLU A 112 10.81 -4.25 -21.66
CA GLU A 112 11.86 -5.03 -20.97
C GLU A 112 12.63 -4.24 -19.93
N THR A 113 12.47 -2.92 -19.94
CA THR A 113 13.11 -1.98 -19.04
C THR A 113 12.13 -1.24 -18.15
N ARG A 114 10.83 -1.45 -18.35
CA ARG A 114 9.78 -0.71 -17.67
C ARG A 114 9.00 -1.62 -16.71
N PRO A 115 9.28 -1.52 -15.40
CA PRO A 115 8.47 -2.18 -14.38
C PRO A 115 6.97 -1.92 -14.49
N VAL A 116 6.19 -2.91 -14.04
CA VAL A 116 4.78 -2.76 -13.69
C VAL A 116 4.57 -3.17 -12.23
N THR A 117 3.85 -2.35 -11.48
CA THR A 117 3.53 -2.61 -10.07
C THR A 117 2.02 -2.69 -9.91
N PHE A 118 1.57 -3.76 -9.27
CA PHE A 118 0.17 -3.98 -8.93
C PHE A 118 -0.07 -3.63 -7.47
N PHE A 119 -0.95 -2.66 -7.24
CA PHE A 119 -1.29 -2.10 -5.94
C PHE A 119 -2.70 -2.52 -5.53
N TYR A 120 -2.85 -2.86 -4.26
CA TYR A 120 -4.15 -3.12 -3.65
C TYR A 120 -4.11 -2.86 -2.15
N ASN A 121 -5.20 -2.31 -1.62
CA ASN A 121 -5.43 -2.24 -0.18
C ASN A 121 -5.87 -3.61 0.36
N GLY A 122 -5.92 -3.72 1.68
CA GLY A 122 -6.37 -4.90 2.38
C GLY A 122 -7.88 -4.93 2.61
N GLY A 123 -8.27 -4.83 3.88
CA GLY A 123 -9.54 -5.35 4.37
C GLY A 123 -9.31 -6.74 5.00
N PRO A 124 -9.97 -7.84 4.59
CA PRO A 124 -10.61 -8.02 3.30
C PRO A 124 -11.83 -7.12 3.10
N GLY A 125 -12.08 -6.75 1.83
CA GLY A 125 -13.18 -5.86 1.47
C GLY A 125 -12.82 -4.39 1.21
N SER A 126 -11.54 -4.01 1.16
CA SER A 126 -11.15 -2.64 0.78
C SER A 126 -10.82 -2.52 -0.71
N SER A 127 -11.32 -1.45 -1.34
CA SER A 127 -10.87 -1.00 -2.65
C SER A 127 -9.45 -0.39 -2.56
N SER A 128 -8.73 -0.31 -3.67
CA SER A 128 -7.40 0.33 -3.73
C SER A 128 -7.41 1.86 -3.58
N VAL A 129 -8.52 2.47 -3.14
CA VAL A 129 -8.70 3.93 -3.10
C VAL A 129 -7.69 4.62 -2.21
N PHE A 130 -7.33 4.00 -1.07
CA PHE A 130 -6.40 4.61 -0.12
C PHE A 130 -4.98 4.65 -0.67
N VAL A 131 -4.47 3.53 -1.20
CA VAL A 131 -3.15 3.55 -1.85
C VAL A 131 -3.16 4.40 -3.11
N LEU A 132 -4.25 4.42 -3.90
CA LEU A 132 -4.31 5.23 -5.11
C LEU A 132 -4.24 6.73 -4.80
N LEU A 133 -5.09 7.23 -3.91
CA LEU A 133 -5.18 8.67 -3.64
C LEU A 133 -4.16 9.17 -2.61
N GLY A 134 -3.62 8.30 -1.76
CA GLY A 134 -2.71 8.69 -0.68
C GLY A 134 -1.23 8.44 -0.96
N SER A 135 -0.88 7.43 -1.78
CA SER A 135 0.50 6.93 -1.89
C SER A 135 1.26 7.48 -3.11
N PHE A 136 1.34 6.72 -4.21
CA PHE A 136 2.34 6.87 -5.26
C PHE A 136 1.74 7.12 -6.65
N ALA A 137 0.42 7.25 -6.78
CA ALA A 137 -0.19 7.69 -8.03
C ALA A 137 0.27 9.11 -8.41
N PRO A 138 0.16 9.53 -9.69
CA PRO A 138 0.61 10.85 -10.14
C PRO A 138 -0.06 12.04 -9.44
N LYS A 139 -1.29 11.84 -8.96
CA LYS A 139 -2.03 12.80 -8.13
C LYS A 139 -2.25 12.20 -6.75
N ARG A 140 -2.25 13.04 -5.72
CA ARG A 140 -2.63 12.64 -4.36
C ARG A 140 -3.50 13.66 -3.66
N ILE A 141 -4.25 13.23 -2.66
CA ILE A 141 -5.01 14.12 -1.78
C ILE A 141 -4.08 14.89 -0.83
N LYS A 142 -4.50 16.10 -0.45
CA LYS A 142 -3.98 16.79 0.73
C LYS A 142 -4.80 16.39 1.96
N THR A 143 -4.11 16.05 3.05
CA THR A 143 -4.72 15.77 4.35
C THR A 143 -4.12 16.66 5.43
N SER A 144 -4.79 16.76 6.57
CA SER A 144 -4.30 17.46 7.74
C SER A 144 -3.56 16.55 8.73
N MET A 145 -3.21 15.31 8.31
CA MET A 145 -2.62 14.29 9.17
C MET A 145 -1.38 14.81 9.93
N PRO A 146 -1.23 14.50 11.24
CA PRO A 146 -2.08 13.63 12.07
C PRO A 146 -3.34 14.31 12.67
N GLY A 147 -3.77 15.45 12.14
CA GLY A 147 -5.03 16.11 12.50
C GLY A 147 -6.20 15.75 11.60
N PHE A 148 -7.41 16.07 12.05
CA PHE A 148 -8.65 15.92 11.27
C PHE A 148 -8.61 16.81 10.01
N THR A 149 -8.85 16.21 8.84
CA THR A 149 -8.99 16.98 7.60
C THR A 149 -10.38 17.64 7.58
N PRO A 150 -10.48 18.98 7.63
CA PRO A 150 -11.76 19.66 7.74
C PRO A 150 -12.65 19.44 6.51
N PRO A 151 -13.98 19.63 6.61
CA PRO A 151 -14.88 19.47 5.47
C PRO A 151 -14.50 20.32 4.25
N ALA A 152 -15.01 19.93 3.09
CA ALA A 152 -14.76 20.54 1.78
C ALA A 152 -14.78 22.10 1.79
N PRO A 153 -14.01 22.77 0.89
CA PRO A 153 -13.40 22.23 -0.33
C PRO A 153 -12.07 21.48 -0.12
N TYR A 154 -11.98 20.27 -0.67
CA TYR A 154 -10.78 19.44 -0.66
C TYR A 154 -9.89 19.73 -1.89
N GLN A 155 -8.65 19.25 -1.87
CA GLN A 155 -7.67 19.45 -2.95
C GLN A 155 -6.93 18.17 -3.31
N MET A 156 -6.76 17.96 -4.62
CA MET A 156 -5.76 17.06 -5.20
C MET A 156 -4.52 17.86 -5.61
N GLU A 157 -3.34 17.29 -5.46
CA GLU A 157 -2.08 17.88 -5.92
C GLU A 157 -1.25 16.91 -6.77
N ASP A 158 -0.32 17.46 -7.56
CA ASP A 158 0.72 16.64 -8.18
C ASP A 158 1.55 15.97 -7.09
N ASN A 159 1.85 14.70 -7.30
CA ASN A 159 2.59 13.90 -6.33
C ASN A 159 4.08 13.88 -6.70
N PRO A 160 4.95 14.67 -6.02
CA PRO A 160 6.38 14.61 -6.28
C PRO A 160 6.98 13.26 -5.89
N ASP A 161 6.32 12.51 -5.00
CA ASP A 161 6.72 11.18 -4.58
C ASP A 161 6.12 10.07 -5.46
N SER A 162 5.50 10.39 -6.62
CA SER A 162 4.86 9.37 -7.47
C SER A 162 5.87 8.32 -7.94
N MET A 163 5.46 7.04 -8.01
CA MET A 163 6.26 5.95 -8.57
C MET A 163 6.25 5.85 -10.10
N ILE A 164 5.54 6.76 -10.79
CA ILE A 164 5.39 6.71 -12.26
C ILE A 164 6.70 6.99 -13.02
N ASP A 165 7.71 7.56 -12.39
CA ASP A 165 9.06 7.69 -12.95
C ASP A 165 9.84 6.36 -12.96
N HIS A 166 9.50 5.39 -12.09
CA HIS A 166 10.18 4.08 -11.99
C HIS A 166 9.35 2.91 -12.51
N SER A 167 8.02 2.97 -12.43
CA SER A 167 7.11 1.87 -12.80
C SER A 167 5.79 2.36 -13.33
N ASP A 168 5.19 1.59 -14.23
CA ASP A 168 3.76 1.75 -14.47
C ASP A 168 2.98 1.21 -13.27
N LEU A 169 1.87 1.85 -12.95
CA LEU A 169 1.15 1.67 -11.69
C LEU A 169 -0.25 1.14 -12.00
N VAL A 170 -0.65 0.04 -11.38
CA VAL A 170 -1.95 -0.60 -11.61
C VAL A 170 -2.64 -0.82 -10.28
N PHE A 171 -3.69 -0.06 -10.01
CA PHE A 171 -4.46 -0.11 -8.78
C PHE A 171 -5.70 -0.98 -8.98
N ILE A 172 -5.78 -2.10 -8.27
CA ILE A 172 -6.79 -3.15 -8.48
C ILE A 172 -7.82 -3.11 -7.36
N ASN A 173 -9.11 -3.06 -7.71
CA ASN A 173 -10.20 -3.24 -6.75
C ASN A 173 -10.66 -4.71 -6.75
N PRO A 174 -10.46 -5.48 -5.67
CA PRO A 174 -10.94 -6.87 -5.58
C PRO A 174 -12.46 -6.99 -5.73
N VAL A 175 -12.93 -8.20 -6.07
CA VAL A 175 -14.35 -8.49 -6.31
C VAL A 175 -15.22 -8.11 -5.11
N GLY A 176 -16.27 -7.34 -5.34
CA GLY A 176 -17.15 -6.80 -4.30
C GLY A 176 -16.71 -5.45 -3.74
N THR A 177 -15.64 -4.84 -4.27
CA THR A 177 -15.19 -3.49 -3.90
C THR A 177 -15.13 -2.57 -5.11
N GLY A 178 -15.21 -1.27 -4.89
CA GLY A 178 -15.25 -0.24 -5.91
C GLY A 178 -16.37 -0.46 -6.92
N TYR A 179 -15.97 -0.76 -8.16
CA TYR A 179 -16.86 -1.12 -9.28
C TYR A 179 -16.54 -2.53 -9.82
N SER A 180 -16.11 -3.43 -8.92
CA SER A 180 -15.76 -4.82 -9.24
C SER A 180 -16.82 -5.78 -8.75
N ALA A 181 -17.21 -6.74 -9.58
CA ALA A 181 -18.21 -7.75 -9.22
C ALA A 181 -17.93 -9.09 -9.91
N ALA A 182 -18.50 -10.15 -9.34
CA ALA A 182 -18.58 -11.45 -9.99
C ALA A 182 -19.40 -11.37 -11.29
N VAL A 183 -19.07 -12.22 -12.26
CA VAL A 183 -19.89 -12.42 -13.46
C VAL A 183 -20.75 -13.66 -13.27
N ALA A 184 -22.06 -13.52 -13.49
CA ALA A 184 -23.02 -14.60 -13.37
C ALA A 184 -22.62 -15.81 -14.26
N PRO A 185 -22.78 -17.06 -13.78
CA PRO A 185 -23.52 -17.46 -12.59
C PRO A 185 -22.73 -17.39 -11.28
N ASN A 186 -21.48 -16.93 -11.29
CA ASN A 186 -20.74 -16.69 -10.05
C ASN A 186 -21.36 -15.52 -9.29
N LYS A 187 -21.17 -15.52 -7.98
CA LYS A 187 -21.57 -14.48 -7.04
C LYS A 187 -20.34 -13.90 -6.37
N ASN A 188 -20.42 -12.69 -5.83
CA ASN A 188 -19.31 -12.03 -5.16
C ASN A 188 -18.64 -12.94 -4.11
N ARG A 189 -19.42 -13.66 -3.30
CA ARG A 189 -18.88 -14.60 -2.29
C ARG A 189 -18.03 -15.75 -2.84
N ASN A 190 -18.17 -16.11 -4.12
CA ASN A 190 -17.29 -17.11 -4.74
C ASN A 190 -15.84 -16.63 -4.87
N PHE A 191 -15.60 -15.33 -4.65
CA PHE A 191 -14.29 -14.67 -4.69
C PHE A 191 -13.83 -14.17 -3.32
N TRP A 192 -14.59 -14.43 -2.25
CA TRP A 192 -14.31 -13.93 -0.91
C TRP A 192 -13.68 -15.00 -0.02
N GLY A 193 -12.36 -15.07 -0.08
CA GLY A 193 -11.56 -15.95 0.75
C GLY A 193 -10.09 -15.89 0.36
N VAL A 194 -9.21 -16.46 1.19
CA VAL A 194 -7.75 -16.37 1.00
C VAL A 194 -7.34 -16.87 -0.39
N ASP A 195 -7.78 -18.07 -0.75
CA ASP A 195 -7.43 -18.68 -2.04
C ASP A 195 -8.26 -18.12 -3.20
N GLN A 196 -9.54 -17.85 -2.98
CA GLN A 196 -10.48 -17.37 -3.99
C GLN A 196 -10.08 -15.98 -4.50
N ASP A 197 -9.73 -15.08 -3.57
CA ASP A 197 -9.26 -13.74 -3.87
C ASP A 197 -7.92 -13.77 -4.62
N ALA A 198 -6.92 -14.49 -4.10
CA ALA A 198 -5.61 -14.61 -4.74
C ALA A 198 -5.72 -15.22 -6.15
N ASN A 199 -6.59 -16.21 -6.37
CA ASN A 199 -6.84 -16.78 -7.69
C ASN A 199 -7.45 -15.76 -8.65
N SER A 200 -8.41 -14.94 -8.20
CA SER A 200 -9.03 -13.92 -9.04
C SER A 200 -8.02 -12.83 -9.46
N LEU A 201 -7.17 -12.38 -8.54
CA LEU A 201 -6.13 -11.40 -8.80
C LEU A 201 -5.01 -11.97 -9.69
N LYS A 202 -4.68 -13.26 -9.54
CA LYS A 202 -3.78 -13.97 -10.47
C LYS A 202 -4.31 -13.90 -11.89
N GLN A 203 -5.59 -14.22 -12.11
CA GLN A 203 -6.20 -14.13 -13.44
C GLN A 203 -6.24 -12.69 -13.97
N PHE A 204 -6.55 -11.72 -13.10
CA PHE A 204 -6.51 -10.31 -13.47
C PHE A 204 -5.12 -9.89 -13.94
N ILE A 205 -4.06 -10.22 -13.19
CA ILE A 205 -2.68 -9.87 -13.52
C ILE A 205 -2.31 -10.48 -14.87
N LYS A 206 -2.54 -11.79 -15.10
CA LYS A 206 -2.27 -12.43 -16.39
C LYS A 206 -3.02 -11.78 -17.55
N ARG A 207 -4.30 -11.42 -17.33
CA ARG A 207 -5.11 -10.68 -18.32
C ARG A 207 -4.53 -9.30 -18.61
N TYR A 208 -4.14 -8.55 -17.58
CA TYR A 208 -3.51 -7.24 -17.70
C TYR A 208 -2.20 -7.31 -18.49
N LEU A 209 -1.33 -8.28 -18.16
CA LEU A 209 -0.06 -8.49 -18.85
C LEU A 209 -0.26 -8.79 -20.33
N THR A 210 -1.27 -9.60 -20.67
CA THR A 210 -1.62 -9.94 -22.06
C THR A 210 -2.19 -8.73 -22.80
N LYS A 211 -3.16 -8.05 -22.21
CA LYS A 211 -3.85 -6.90 -22.84
C LYS A 211 -2.89 -5.76 -23.16
N ASN A 212 -1.88 -5.55 -22.31
CA ASN A 212 -0.98 -4.41 -22.38
C ASN A 212 0.43 -4.76 -22.88
N ASN A 213 0.68 -6.00 -23.33
CA ASN A 213 1.99 -6.49 -23.77
C ASN A 213 3.09 -6.25 -22.72
N ARG A 214 2.89 -6.77 -21.50
CA ARG A 214 3.78 -6.56 -20.33
C ARG A 214 4.36 -7.85 -19.76
N TRP A 215 4.24 -8.96 -20.48
CA TRP A 215 4.72 -10.26 -20.03
C TRP A 215 6.22 -10.28 -19.72
N ASN A 216 7.02 -9.51 -20.45
CA ASN A 216 8.48 -9.42 -20.28
C ASN A 216 8.92 -8.22 -19.43
N SER A 217 7.99 -7.45 -18.86
CA SER A 217 8.33 -6.41 -17.90
C SER A 217 8.75 -6.99 -16.55
N PRO A 218 9.63 -6.30 -15.79
CA PRO A 218 9.79 -6.55 -14.36
C PRO A 218 8.47 -6.33 -13.62
N LYS A 219 8.13 -7.19 -12.65
CA LYS A 219 6.80 -7.20 -12.00
C LYS A 219 6.93 -7.09 -10.49
N TYR A 220 6.06 -6.27 -9.92
CA TYR A 220 6.02 -6.02 -8.49
C TYR A 220 4.61 -6.08 -7.94
N LEU A 221 4.50 -6.51 -6.69
CA LEU A 221 3.29 -6.41 -5.90
C LEU A 221 3.48 -5.38 -4.79
N PHE A 222 2.47 -4.57 -4.53
CA PHE A 222 2.39 -3.68 -3.38
C PHE A 222 1.05 -3.92 -2.66
N GLY A 223 1.11 -4.55 -1.50
CA GLY A 223 -0.05 -4.81 -0.66
C GLY A 223 0.00 -4.03 0.64
N GLU A 224 -1.11 -3.42 1.03
CA GLU A 224 -1.27 -2.80 2.36
C GLU A 224 -2.20 -3.65 3.25
N SER A 225 -1.94 -3.76 4.55
CA SER A 225 -2.83 -4.42 5.52
C SER A 225 -3.03 -5.90 5.18
N TYR A 226 -4.25 -6.43 5.13
CA TYR A 226 -4.53 -7.77 4.59
C TYR A 226 -4.01 -7.98 3.16
N GLY A 227 -3.78 -6.91 2.40
CA GLY A 227 -3.07 -6.96 1.13
C GLY A 227 -1.68 -7.59 1.25
N THR A 228 -1.07 -7.56 2.44
CA THR A 228 0.21 -8.24 2.72
C THR A 228 0.06 -9.76 2.76
N ALA A 229 -0.92 -10.29 3.51
CA ALA A 229 -1.27 -11.72 3.49
C ALA A 229 -1.59 -12.22 2.08
N ARG A 230 -2.46 -11.47 1.38
CA ARG A 230 -2.78 -11.69 -0.03
C ARG A 230 -1.54 -11.72 -0.91
N SER A 231 -0.59 -10.81 -0.73
CA SER A 231 0.62 -10.73 -1.57
C SER A 231 1.49 -11.97 -1.44
N CYS A 232 1.59 -12.54 -0.23
CA CYS A 232 2.36 -13.77 -0.01
C CYS A 232 1.75 -14.95 -0.78
N VAL A 233 0.44 -15.18 -0.62
CA VAL A 233 -0.30 -16.25 -1.30
C VAL A 233 -0.31 -16.04 -2.82
N LEU A 234 -0.62 -14.82 -3.28
CA LEU A 234 -0.67 -14.46 -4.69
C LEU A 234 0.69 -14.64 -5.38
N ALA A 235 1.79 -14.27 -4.71
CA ALA A 235 3.13 -14.43 -5.27
C ALA A 235 3.46 -15.90 -5.53
N TYR A 236 3.15 -16.80 -4.60
CA TYR A 236 3.33 -18.24 -4.80
C TYR A 236 2.48 -18.75 -5.96
N LYS A 237 1.18 -18.42 -5.99
CA LYS A 237 0.27 -18.86 -7.06
C LYS A 237 0.64 -18.29 -8.44
N LEU A 238 1.20 -17.08 -8.52
CA LEU A 238 1.70 -16.49 -9.76
C LEU A 238 2.94 -17.25 -10.26
N HIS A 239 3.85 -17.62 -9.36
CA HIS A 239 5.02 -18.43 -9.70
C HIS A 239 4.61 -19.79 -10.28
N GLU A 240 3.62 -20.46 -9.68
CA GLU A 240 3.08 -21.73 -10.22
C GLU A 240 2.50 -21.59 -11.63
N ASP A 241 1.97 -20.41 -11.98
CA ASP A 241 1.44 -20.07 -13.30
C ASP A 241 2.52 -19.51 -14.26
N GLY A 242 3.80 -19.53 -13.87
CA GLY A 242 4.92 -19.04 -14.68
C GLY A 242 5.07 -17.52 -14.74
N VAL A 243 4.48 -16.79 -13.78
CA VAL A 243 4.61 -15.34 -13.63
C VAL A 243 5.53 -15.04 -12.45
N ASP A 244 6.83 -14.94 -12.72
CA ASP A 244 7.81 -14.56 -11.70
C ASP A 244 7.76 -13.07 -11.37
N LEU A 245 7.95 -12.76 -10.09
CA LEU A 245 8.03 -11.40 -9.54
C LEU A 245 9.47 -10.99 -9.28
N ASN A 246 9.76 -9.70 -9.46
CA ASN A 246 11.04 -9.11 -9.10
C ASN A 246 11.04 -8.63 -7.64
N GLY A 247 9.90 -8.10 -7.17
CA GLY A 247 9.79 -7.69 -5.78
C GLY A 247 8.38 -7.62 -5.24
N ILE A 248 8.27 -7.64 -3.91
CA ILE A 248 7.03 -7.52 -3.16
C ILE A 248 7.23 -6.46 -2.08
N THR A 249 6.28 -5.53 -1.96
CA THR A 249 6.18 -4.63 -0.82
C THR A 249 4.98 -4.99 0.04
N LEU A 250 5.24 -5.18 1.33
CA LEU A 250 4.28 -5.47 2.38
C LEU A 250 4.18 -4.26 3.31
N GLN A 251 3.19 -3.39 3.10
CA GLN A 251 2.98 -2.22 3.98
C GLN A 251 2.02 -2.59 5.11
N SER A 252 2.44 -2.40 6.37
CA SER A 252 1.59 -2.56 7.56
C SER A 252 0.96 -3.94 7.62
N SER A 253 1.79 -4.94 7.95
CA SER A 253 1.51 -6.33 7.60
C SER A 253 0.69 -7.08 8.67
N ILE A 254 -0.20 -7.95 8.21
CA ILE A 254 -0.74 -9.05 9.00
C ILE A 254 -0.37 -10.34 8.28
N LEU A 255 0.55 -11.11 8.85
CA LEU A 255 1.08 -12.34 8.24
C LEU A 255 0.73 -13.58 9.05
N ASP A 256 0.45 -13.42 10.34
CA ASP A 256 -0.02 -14.46 11.25
C ASP A 256 -1.27 -14.01 12.03
N TYR A 257 -2.44 -14.47 11.60
CA TYR A 257 -3.70 -14.18 12.29
C TYR A 257 -3.80 -14.82 13.69
N ARG A 258 -2.97 -15.84 13.99
CA ARG A 258 -2.90 -16.44 15.32
C ARG A 258 -2.29 -15.48 16.34
N GLN A 259 -1.54 -14.48 15.87
CA GLN A 259 -0.87 -13.46 16.67
C GLN A 259 -1.59 -12.10 16.62
N ALA A 260 -2.78 -12.04 16.01
CA ALA A 260 -3.61 -10.84 16.06
C ALA A 260 -3.94 -10.50 17.52
N GLY A 261 -3.64 -9.26 17.93
CA GLY A 261 -3.80 -8.83 19.32
C GLY A 261 -2.75 -9.40 20.29
N ASN A 262 -1.60 -9.91 19.81
CA ASN A 262 -0.53 -10.34 20.70
C ASN A 262 0.08 -9.13 21.46
N PRO A 263 -0.02 -9.07 22.81
CA PRO A 263 0.49 -7.95 23.59
C PRO A 263 2.00 -7.72 23.42
N VAL A 264 2.80 -8.78 23.21
CA VAL A 264 4.24 -8.67 23.00
C VAL A 264 4.56 -7.89 21.73
N GLY A 265 3.85 -8.17 20.64
CA GLY A 265 4.00 -7.49 19.37
C GLY A 265 3.47 -6.05 19.39
N ALA A 266 2.42 -5.79 20.18
CA ALA A 266 1.79 -4.48 20.30
C ALA A 266 2.54 -3.49 21.21
N LEU A 267 3.32 -3.98 22.19
CA LEU A 267 3.94 -3.12 23.20
C LEU A 267 4.86 -2.03 22.62
N PRO A 268 5.74 -2.29 21.63
CA PRO A 268 6.56 -1.23 21.03
C PRO A 268 5.75 -0.12 20.36
N THR A 269 4.62 -0.44 19.71
CA THR A 269 3.68 0.58 19.19
C THR A 269 3.05 1.37 20.34
N ALA A 270 2.56 0.69 21.39
CA ALA A 270 1.97 1.36 22.56
C ALA A 270 2.95 2.36 23.20
N ALA A 271 4.22 1.99 23.28
CA ALA A 271 5.28 2.85 23.79
C ALA A 271 5.57 4.03 22.84
N ALA A 272 5.54 3.82 21.52
CA ALA A 272 5.66 4.91 20.55
C ALA A 272 4.52 5.93 20.70
N ASP A 273 3.29 5.47 20.88
CA ASP A 273 2.13 6.32 21.13
C ASP A 273 2.30 7.12 22.44
N ALA A 274 2.69 6.46 23.53
CA ALA A 274 2.97 7.12 24.80
C ALA A 274 4.13 8.12 24.70
N TRP A 275 5.15 7.84 23.90
CA TRP A 275 6.25 8.76 23.59
C TRP A 275 5.75 10.01 22.87
N TYR A 276 4.95 9.86 21.81
CA TYR A 276 4.39 10.98 21.05
C TYR A 276 3.53 11.89 21.92
N HIS A 277 2.69 11.30 22.77
CA HIS A 277 1.80 12.04 23.68
C HIS A 277 2.44 12.50 24.99
N LYS A 278 3.76 12.30 25.15
CA LYS A 278 4.52 12.69 26.36
C LYS A 278 3.94 12.07 27.64
N LYS A 279 3.57 10.79 27.56
CA LYS A 279 2.97 10.00 28.65
C LYS A 279 3.90 8.96 29.25
N LEU A 280 5.13 8.83 28.76
CA LEU A 280 6.12 7.93 29.37
C LEU A 280 6.38 8.30 30.84
N GLY A 281 6.54 7.26 31.68
CA GLY A 281 7.09 7.37 33.04
C GLY A 281 8.62 7.38 33.09
N VAL A 282 9.30 7.14 31.95
CA VAL A 282 10.76 7.14 31.84
C VAL A 282 11.33 8.56 31.99
N THR A 283 12.33 8.73 32.87
CA THR A 283 13.03 10.01 33.09
C THR A 283 14.56 9.84 32.99
N PRO A 284 15.27 10.62 32.15
CA PRO A 284 14.73 11.58 31.17
C PRO A 284 13.98 10.88 30.03
N ALA A 285 13.05 11.60 29.40
CA ALA A 285 12.32 11.08 28.24
C ALA A 285 13.31 10.78 27.08
N PRO A 286 13.21 9.61 26.43
CA PRO A 286 14.02 9.30 25.25
C PRO A 286 13.83 10.34 24.14
N THR A 287 14.90 10.71 23.44
CA THR A 287 14.84 11.71 22.34
C THR A 287 14.82 11.07 20.95
N ASP A 288 15.24 9.82 20.82
CA ASP A 288 15.27 9.07 19.57
C ASP A 288 14.24 7.94 19.62
N LEU A 289 13.20 8.06 18.80
CA LEU A 289 12.10 7.10 18.79
C LEU A 289 12.56 5.70 18.35
N GLY A 290 13.45 5.62 17.36
CA GLY A 290 13.93 4.34 16.82
C GLY A 290 14.64 3.50 17.87
N THR A 291 15.64 4.09 18.53
CA THR A 291 16.38 3.45 19.63
C THR A 291 15.45 3.07 20.79
N PHE A 292 14.49 3.94 21.11
CA PHE A 292 13.53 3.68 22.19
C PHE A 292 12.63 2.47 21.89
N VAL A 293 12.02 2.39 20.71
CA VAL A 293 11.13 1.26 20.40
C VAL A 293 11.89 -0.05 20.24
N GLU A 294 13.17 -0.02 19.85
CA GLU A 294 14.05 -1.18 19.88
C GLU A 294 14.32 -1.67 21.31
N GLU A 295 14.58 -0.75 22.26
CA GLU A 295 14.71 -1.09 23.69
C GLU A 295 13.43 -1.72 24.23
N VAL A 296 12.27 -1.14 23.90
CA VAL A 296 10.96 -1.67 24.30
C VAL A 296 10.72 -3.05 23.69
N ALA A 297 11.10 -3.29 22.44
CA ALA A 297 11.02 -4.60 21.81
C ALA A 297 11.88 -5.65 22.53
N GLN A 298 13.06 -5.28 23.04
CA GLN A 298 13.88 -6.17 23.88
C GLN A 298 13.14 -6.55 25.16
N PHE A 299 12.59 -5.57 25.88
CA PHE A 299 11.79 -5.81 27.07
C PHE A 299 10.54 -6.65 26.79
N ALA A 300 9.88 -6.40 25.65
CA ALA A 300 8.68 -7.11 25.23
C ALA A 300 8.93 -8.62 25.12
N ARG A 301 10.05 -9.01 24.48
CA ARG A 301 10.40 -10.42 24.24
C ARG A 301 11.03 -11.14 25.44
N THR A 302 11.42 -10.42 26.49
CA THR A 302 12.04 -11.00 27.70
C THR A 302 11.14 -10.84 28.92
N ASP A 303 11.29 -9.74 29.65
CA ASP A 303 10.73 -9.50 30.96
C ASP A 303 9.20 -9.36 30.89
N TYR A 304 8.68 -8.70 29.85
CA TYR A 304 7.24 -8.56 29.66
C TYR A 304 6.57 -9.90 29.33
N LEU A 305 7.15 -10.69 28.42
CA LEU A 305 6.67 -12.03 28.13
C LEU A 305 6.68 -12.93 29.38
N SER A 306 7.73 -12.82 30.20
CA SER A 306 7.81 -13.52 31.49
C SER A 306 6.71 -13.05 32.45
N ALA A 307 6.47 -11.74 32.54
CA ALA A 307 5.43 -11.15 33.37
C ALA A 307 4.03 -11.62 32.96
N LEU A 308 3.70 -11.57 31.66
CA LEU A 308 2.44 -12.05 31.09
C LEU A 308 2.15 -13.51 31.46
N ARG A 309 3.16 -14.38 31.39
CA ARG A 309 3.02 -15.81 31.72
C ARG A 309 2.79 -16.08 33.20
N ASN A 310 3.11 -15.13 34.08
CA ASN A 310 3.06 -15.29 35.53
C ASN A 310 1.91 -14.50 36.19
N VAL A 311 1.00 -13.90 35.43
CA VAL A 311 -0.20 -13.22 35.95
C VAL A 311 -1.03 -14.18 36.81
N PRO A 312 -1.52 -13.78 38.00
CA PRO A 312 -1.47 -12.44 38.60
C PRO A 312 -0.22 -12.15 39.45
N HIS A 313 0.74 -13.08 39.51
CA HIS A 313 1.97 -13.00 40.32
C HIS A 313 3.19 -12.51 39.52
N ALA A 314 2.97 -11.64 38.53
CA ALA A 314 4.03 -11.08 37.69
C ALA A 314 5.08 -10.31 38.52
N ASP A 315 6.32 -10.29 38.06
CA ASP A 315 7.41 -9.54 38.70
C ASP A 315 7.06 -8.04 38.81
N PRO A 316 6.99 -7.46 40.03
CA PRO A 316 6.71 -6.05 40.22
C PRO A 316 7.65 -5.09 39.45
N ALA A 317 8.90 -5.50 39.20
CA ALA A 317 9.84 -4.71 38.41
C ALA A 317 9.41 -4.62 36.93
N ALA A 318 8.98 -5.75 36.36
CA ALA A 318 8.46 -5.79 34.99
C ALA A 318 7.15 -5.00 34.86
N VAL A 319 6.24 -5.11 35.83
CA VAL A 319 4.99 -4.33 35.85
C VAL A 319 5.27 -2.82 35.93
N ARG A 320 6.24 -2.41 36.74
CA ARG A 320 6.67 -1.00 36.81
C ARG A 320 7.27 -0.52 35.49
N LYS A 321 8.15 -1.31 34.88
CA LYS A 321 8.76 -0.96 33.59
C LYS A 321 7.73 -0.88 32.46
N LEU A 322 6.72 -1.75 32.47
CA LEU A 322 5.57 -1.67 31.56
C LEU A 322 4.78 -0.38 31.77
N SER A 323 4.55 0.02 33.03
CA SER A 323 3.93 1.31 33.37
C SER A 323 4.75 2.49 32.84
N ASP A 324 6.07 2.47 33.03
CA ASP A 324 6.97 3.52 32.57
C ASP A 324 6.96 3.67 31.03
N TYR A 325 6.88 2.55 30.28
CA TYR A 325 6.85 2.58 28.82
C TYR A 325 5.48 2.92 28.23
N THR A 326 4.38 2.66 28.93
CA THR A 326 3.01 2.85 28.40
C THR A 326 2.31 4.07 28.96
N GLY A 327 2.78 4.62 30.09
CA GLY A 327 2.09 5.70 30.80
C GLY A 327 0.81 5.25 31.55
N ILE A 328 0.51 3.95 31.56
CA ILE A 328 -0.63 3.36 32.28
C ILE A 328 -0.17 2.97 33.67
N ASP A 329 -0.93 3.33 34.71
CA ASP A 329 -0.56 3.01 36.09
C ASP A 329 -0.58 1.48 36.36
N THR A 330 0.23 1.05 37.32
CA THR A 330 0.41 -0.39 37.62
C THR A 330 -0.88 -1.08 38.07
N ALA A 331 -1.79 -0.37 38.74
CA ALA A 331 -3.05 -0.97 39.20
C ALA A 331 -3.97 -1.24 38.00
N THR A 332 -4.09 -0.28 37.09
CA THR A 332 -4.82 -0.46 35.83
C THR A 332 -4.22 -1.61 35.01
N LEU A 333 -2.89 -1.65 34.83
CA LEU A 333 -2.22 -2.75 34.13
C LEU A 333 -2.52 -4.12 34.75
N GLN A 334 -2.53 -4.21 36.08
CA GLN A 334 -2.88 -5.45 36.78
C GLN A 334 -4.34 -5.87 36.52
N THR A 335 -5.28 -4.93 36.44
CA THR A 335 -6.69 -5.25 36.10
C THR A 335 -6.84 -5.79 34.68
N TRP A 336 -5.95 -5.41 33.76
CA TRP A 336 -5.92 -5.94 32.39
C TRP A 336 -5.20 -7.29 32.28
N GLY A 337 -4.72 -7.85 33.39
CA GLY A 337 -3.82 -9.02 33.32
C GLY A 337 -2.54 -8.72 32.55
N LEU A 338 -2.09 -7.46 32.57
CA LEU A 338 -0.97 -6.92 31.79
C LEU A 338 -1.16 -6.97 30.27
N ASP A 339 -2.33 -7.32 29.76
CA ASP A 339 -2.61 -7.36 28.32
C ASP A 339 -2.91 -5.96 27.78
N ILE A 340 -1.89 -5.32 27.23
CA ILE A 340 -2.00 -3.97 26.64
C ILE A 340 -2.77 -3.98 25.31
N ALA A 341 -2.92 -5.14 24.67
CA ALA A 341 -3.67 -5.31 23.43
C ALA A 341 -5.12 -5.73 23.69
N GLY A 342 -5.49 -5.89 24.97
CA GLY A 342 -6.83 -6.30 25.37
C GLY A 342 -7.93 -5.32 24.98
N TYR A 343 -9.15 -5.84 24.93
CA TYR A 343 -10.36 -5.10 24.59
C TYR A 343 -11.39 -5.18 25.74
N ASP A 344 -12.22 -4.15 25.88
CA ASP A 344 -13.39 -4.20 26.77
C ASP A 344 -14.50 -5.09 26.17
N ALA A 345 -15.56 -5.33 26.96
CA ALA A 345 -16.70 -6.16 26.53
C ALA A 345 -17.49 -5.60 25.34
N ARG A 346 -17.22 -4.36 24.91
CA ARG A 346 -17.82 -3.70 23.74
C ARG A 346 -16.85 -3.67 22.54
N GLY A 347 -15.68 -4.29 22.65
CA GLY A 347 -14.68 -4.33 21.59
C GLY A 347 -13.84 -3.05 21.48
N ASN A 348 -13.78 -2.21 22.52
CA ASN A 348 -12.87 -1.05 22.54
C ASN A 348 -11.50 -1.45 23.06
N SER A 349 -10.43 -1.02 22.40
CA SER A 349 -9.06 -1.23 22.90
C SER A 349 -8.88 -0.57 24.27
N LEU A 350 -8.35 -1.32 25.23
CA LEU A 350 -8.07 -0.83 26.58
C LEU A 350 -7.02 0.27 26.56
N PHE A 351 -5.89 0.05 25.89
CA PHE A 351 -4.80 1.02 25.82
C PHE A 351 -5.22 2.32 25.11
N LEU A 352 -5.75 2.23 23.89
CA LEU A 352 -6.05 3.39 23.05
C LEU A 352 -7.13 4.30 23.65
N THR A 353 -8.04 3.76 24.46
CA THR A 353 -9.08 4.54 25.15
C THR A 353 -8.65 5.05 26.53
N THR A 354 -7.57 4.52 27.11
CA THR A 354 -7.14 4.86 28.48
C THR A 354 -6.05 5.94 28.51
N LEU A 355 -5.08 5.89 27.60
CA LEU A 355 -3.87 6.74 27.66
C LEU A 355 -4.18 8.25 27.85
N LEU A 356 -5.21 8.73 27.14
CA LEU A 356 -5.67 10.13 27.19
C LEU A 356 -7.08 10.29 27.76
N HIS A 357 -7.59 9.28 28.47
CA HIS A 357 -8.95 9.29 29.02
C HIS A 357 -9.23 10.53 29.90
N ALA A 358 -8.26 10.96 30.71
CA ALA A 358 -8.40 12.14 31.57
C ALA A 358 -8.61 13.45 30.79
N GLN A 359 -8.27 13.48 29.50
CA GLN A 359 -8.50 14.61 28.58
C GLN A 359 -9.82 14.46 27.80
N GLY A 360 -10.55 13.36 27.99
CA GLY A 360 -11.74 13.03 27.21
C GLY A 360 -11.43 12.62 25.77
N LEU A 361 -10.22 12.11 25.51
CA LEU A 361 -9.73 11.71 24.19
C LEU A 361 -9.40 10.21 24.12
N ALA A 362 -9.50 9.64 22.93
CA ALA A 362 -8.96 8.33 22.57
C ALA A 362 -8.00 8.46 21.37
N LEU A 363 -7.10 7.50 21.23
CA LEU A 363 -6.15 7.42 20.13
C LEU A 363 -6.74 6.69 18.92
N GLY A 364 -6.26 7.02 17.73
CA GLY A 364 -6.52 6.25 16.51
C GLY A 364 -5.75 4.94 16.51
N SER A 365 -6.41 3.85 16.15
CA SER A 365 -5.77 2.53 15.98
C SER A 365 -4.87 2.48 14.75
N TYR A 366 -5.26 3.14 13.66
CA TYR A 366 -4.44 3.21 12.44
C TYR A 366 -3.28 4.21 12.56
N ASP A 367 -3.32 5.16 13.48
CA ASP A 367 -2.21 6.10 13.74
C ASP A 367 -2.41 6.70 15.13
N GLY A 368 -1.67 6.20 16.11
CA GLY A 368 -1.80 6.63 17.51
C GLY A 368 -1.47 8.10 17.77
N ARG A 369 -0.91 8.83 16.79
CA ARG A 369 -0.75 10.30 16.85
C ARG A 369 -2.08 11.03 16.72
N VAL A 370 -3.05 10.45 16.02
CA VAL A 370 -4.37 11.03 15.81
C VAL A 370 -5.22 10.81 17.07
N THR A 371 -5.99 11.83 17.45
CA THR A 371 -6.89 11.76 18.61
C THR A 371 -8.31 12.13 18.22
N GLY A 372 -9.28 11.54 18.93
CA GLY A 372 -10.70 11.83 18.79
C GLY A 372 -11.36 12.02 20.15
N ILE A 373 -12.46 12.77 20.19
CA ILE A 373 -13.27 12.92 21.40
C ILE A 373 -13.84 11.55 21.78
N SER A 374 -13.60 11.11 23.01
CA SER A 374 -14.10 9.83 23.56
C SER A 374 -15.09 10.02 24.71
N SER A 375 -15.29 11.26 25.16
CA SER A 375 -16.25 11.60 26.22
C SER A 375 -17.70 11.63 25.72
N GLY A 376 -18.65 11.42 26.63
CA GLY A 376 -20.08 11.53 26.35
C GLY A 376 -20.59 10.47 25.39
N ILE A 377 -21.31 10.89 24.34
CA ILE A 377 -21.88 9.98 23.34
C ILE A 377 -20.82 9.34 22.44
N ALA A 378 -19.69 10.01 22.22
CA ALA A 378 -18.65 9.57 21.30
C ALA A 378 -18.04 8.22 21.70
N GLY A 379 -17.84 7.98 23.01
CA GLY A 379 -17.37 6.69 23.54
C GLY A 379 -18.43 5.58 23.59
N LYS A 380 -19.62 5.78 23.00
CA LYS A 380 -20.75 4.83 23.04
C LYS A 380 -21.48 4.66 21.70
N ILE A 381 -20.89 5.12 20.59
CA ILE A 381 -21.52 5.00 19.26
C ILE A 381 -21.51 3.53 18.83
N ASP A 382 -22.72 2.97 18.60
CA ASP A 382 -22.96 1.59 18.16
C ASP A 382 -24.15 1.60 17.16
N PRO A 383 -24.05 0.95 15.98
CA PRO A 383 -22.90 0.18 15.49
C PRO A 383 -21.70 1.06 15.18
N ASN A 384 -20.54 0.61 15.64
CA ASN A 384 -19.26 1.15 15.21
C ASN A 384 -18.82 0.40 13.95
N SER A 385 -19.30 0.83 12.77
CA SER A 385 -18.94 0.25 11.46
C SER A 385 -17.49 0.57 11.04
N GLY A 386 -16.53 0.56 11.97
CA GLY A 386 -15.12 0.92 11.75
C GLY A 386 -14.84 2.41 11.48
N GLY A 387 -15.86 3.19 11.13
CA GLY A 387 -15.73 4.60 10.76
C GLY A 387 -15.43 5.57 11.92
N ASN A 388 -15.66 5.18 13.18
CA ASN A 388 -15.45 6.08 14.33
C ASN A 388 -14.03 5.98 14.92
N ASP A 389 -13.13 5.20 14.32
CA ASP A 389 -11.70 5.30 14.64
C ASP A 389 -11.20 6.73 14.34
N PRO A 390 -10.48 7.39 15.27
CA PRO A 390 -9.99 8.75 15.06
C PRO A 390 -9.21 8.96 13.75
N THR A 391 -8.36 8.02 13.36
CA THR A 391 -7.53 8.13 12.15
C THR A 391 -8.39 7.99 10.90
N MET A 392 -9.30 7.02 10.86
CA MET A 392 -10.21 6.87 9.71
C MET A 392 -11.13 8.09 9.59
N THR A 393 -11.72 8.54 10.70
CA THR A 393 -12.55 9.76 10.75
C THR A 393 -11.80 10.98 10.18
N ALA A 394 -10.50 11.10 10.47
CA ALA A 394 -9.68 12.22 9.99
C ALA A 394 -9.51 12.30 8.48
N VAL A 395 -9.77 11.22 7.73
CA VAL A 395 -9.48 11.15 6.29
C VAL A 395 -10.64 10.67 5.41
N THR A 396 -11.62 9.91 5.93
CA THR A 396 -12.70 9.32 5.11
C THR A 396 -13.45 10.34 4.25
N GLY A 397 -13.73 11.53 4.81
CA GLY A 397 -14.45 12.59 4.10
C GLY A 397 -13.72 13.10 2.85
N VAL A 398 -12.39 13.28 2.95
CA VAL A 398 -11.58 13.74 1.81
C VAL A 398 -11.38 12.64 0.77
N TYR A 399 -11.13 11.39 1.19
CA TYR A 399 -11.01 10.26 0.26
C TYR A 399 -12.28 10.07 -0.56
N THR A 400 -13.45 10.05 0.09
CA THR A 400 -14.73 9.85 -0.59
C THR A 400 -15.00 10.93 -1.63
N ALA A 401 -14.83 12.19 -1.26
CA ALA A 401 -15.12 13.30 -2.16
C ALA A 401 -14.10 13.39 -3.32
N MET A 402 -12.81 13.22 -3.01
CA MET A 402 -11.75 13.34 -4.01
C MET A 402 -11.68 12.15 -4.94
N TRP A 403 -12.07 10.94 -4.50
CA TRP A 403 -12.27 9.82 -5.41
C TRP A 403 -13.26 10.17 -6.52
N ASN A 404 -14.46 10.64 -6.14
CA ASN A 404 -15.52 10.97 -7.09
C ASN A 404 -15.11 12.11 -8.02
N SER A 405 -14.54 13.20 -7.48
CA SER A 405 -14.10 14.33 -8.30
C SER A 405 -12.94 13.95 -9.22
N TYR A 406 -11.91 13.26 -8.72
CA TYR A 406 -10.76 12.87 -9.53
C TYR A 406 -11.14 11.90 -10.65
N LEU A 407 -11.95 10.88 -10.34
CA LEU A 407 -12.38 9.89 -11.30
C LEU A 407 -13.27 10.50 -12.40
N ASN A 408 -14.26 11.31 -12.01
CA ASN A 408 -15.22 11.90 -12.95
C ASN A 408 -14.62 13.02 -13.79
N GLU A 409 -13.84 13.92 -13.18
CA GLU A 409 -13.41 15.16 -13.84
C GLU A 409 -12.05 15.02 -14.53
N GLN A 410 -11.08 14.35 -13.89
CA GLN A 410 -9.72 14.23 -14.43
C GLN A 410 -9.49 12.93 -15.19
N LEU A 411 -9.97 11.81 -14.67
CA LEU A 411 -9.86 10.51 -15.34
C LEU A 411 -11.01 10.23 -16.32
N LYS A 412 -12.07 11.04 -16.26
CA LYS A 412 -13.24 10.99 -17.16
C LYS A 412 -13.94 9.64 -17.20
N PHE A 413 -13.88 8.90 -16.10
CA PHE A 413 -14.67 7.70 -15.88
C PHE A 413 -15.84 8.07 -14.97
N THR A 414 -17.06 7.81 -15.42
CA THR A 414 -18.28 8.03 -14.65
C THR A 414 -19.04 6.72 -14.53
N SER A 415 -19.78 6.52 -13.43
CA SER A 415 -20.55 5.30 -13.20
C SER A 415 -21.97 5.62 -12.74
N ASN A 416 -22.91 4.75 -13.10
CA ASN A 416 -24.25 4.74 -12.52
C ASN A 416 -24.28 4.23 -11.06
N SER A 417 -23.22 3.55 -10.61
CA SER A 417 -23.12 2.97 -9.27
C SER A 417 -22.46 3.91 -8.27
N ALA A 418 -22.87 3.81 -7.01
CA ALA A 418 -22.07 4.35 -5.90
C ALA A 418 -20.77 3.56 -5.75
N PHE A 419 -19.68 4.25 -5.41
CA PHE A 419 -18.40 3.60 -5.16
C PHE A 419 -18.41 2.90 -3.79
N THR A 420 -17.98 1.63 -3.76
CA THR A 420 -17.80 0.88 -2.50
C THR A 420 -16.33 0.92 -2.08
N ASP A 421 -15.95 1.85 -1.21
CA ASP A 421 -14.57 1.97 -0.73
C ASP A 421 -14.19 0.85 0.24
N LEU A 422 -15.08 0.51 1.16
CA LEU A 422 -15.01 -0.58 2.13
C LEU A 422 -16.29 -1.43 2.07
N ASN A 423 -16.13 -2.74 2.08
CA ASN A 423 -17.21 -3.71 2.06
C ASN A 423 -17.16 -4.63 3.30
N ASP A 424 -17.90 -4.24 4.34
CA ASP A 424 -18.01 -5.02 5.58
C ASP A 424 -18.62 -6.41 5.36
N GLN A 425 -19.45 -6.59 4.33
CA GLN A 425 -20.02 -7.91 4.01
C GLN A 425 -18.96 -8.88 3.53
N ALA A 426 -17.97 -8.39 2.77
CA ALA A 426 -16.84 -9.21 2.35
C ALA A 426 -16.02 -9.67 3.57
N PHE A 427 -15.76 -8.77 4.53
CA PHE A 427 -15.08 -9.12 5.78
C PHE A 427 -15.86 -10.16 6.60
N GLN A 428 -17.16 -9.97 6.79
CA GLN A 428 -18.02 -10.85 7.57
C GLN A 428 -18.20 -12.26 6.97
N ASN A 429 -18.06 -12.39 5.64
CA ASN A 429 -18.25 -13.64 4.91
C ASN A 429 -16.93 -14.21 4.37
N TRP A 430 -15.79 -13.73 4.87
CA TRP A 430 -14.49 -14.12 4.33
C TRP A 430 -14.14 -15.56 4.70
N ASP A 431 -13.82 -16.37 3.69
CA ASP A 431 -13.29 -17.71 3.91
C ASP A 431 -11.79 -17.65 4.21
N PHE A 432 -11.45 -17.89 5.47
CA PHE A 432 -10.05 -17.93 5.93
C PHE A 432 -9.35 -19.26 5.64
N SER A 433 -10.03 -20.24 5.04
CA SER A 433 -9.40 -21.50 4.68
C SER A 433 -8.30 -21.30 3.64
N HIS A 434 -7.20 -22.04 3.82
CA HIS A 434 -6.06 -21.97 2.92
C HIS A 434 -5.24 -23.26 3.02
N ILE A 435 -4.79 -23.76 1.87
CA ILE A 435 -3.79 -24.83 1.81
C ILE A 435 -2.44 -24.18 1.55
N ASP A 436 -1.57 -24.20 2.55
CA ASP A 436 -0.24 -23.61 2.41
C ASP A 436 0.68 -24.47 1.52
N PRO A 437 1.85 -23.96 1.11
CA PRO A 437 2.78 -24.70 0.24
C PRO A 437 3.31 -26.03 0.82
N THR A 438 3.12 -26.30 2.11
CA THR A 438 3.45 -27.59 2.74
C THR A 438 2.31 -28.60 2.63
N GLY A 439 1.14 -28.16 2.18
CA GLY A 439 -0.11 -28.93 2.15
C GLY A 439 -0.92 -28.86 3.45
N ALA A 440 -0.48 -28.06 4.42
CA ALA A 440 -1.19 -27.92 5.68
C ALA A 440 -2.47 -27.10 5.49
N GLN A 441 -3.55 -27.58 6.12
CA GLN A 441 -4.85 -26.92 6.09
C GLN A 441 -4.90 -25.86 7.18
N GLN A 442 -5.06 -24.62 6.77
CA GLN A 442 -5.28 -23.45 7.59
C GLN A 442 -6.74 -22.99 7.45
N GLY A 443 -7.23 -22.17 8.37
CA GLY A 443 -8.64 -21.77 8.38
C GLY A 443 -9.12 -21.33 9.74
N ILE A 444 -10.20 -21.94 10.21
CA ILE A 444 -10.80 -21.68 11.52
C ILE A 444 -10.60 -22.91 12.41
N ASP A 445 -10.07 -22.73 13.61
CA ASP A 445 -9.89 -23.82 14.57
C ASP A 445 -11.22 -24.23 15.24
N ALA A 446 -11.19 -25.30 16.05
CA ALA A 446 -12.38 -25.80 16.75
C ALA A 446 -12.99 -24.80 17.76
N LYS A 447 -12.28 -23.72 18.09
CA LYS A 447 -12.72 -22.65 19.00
C LYS A 447 -13.20 -21.40 18.25
N GLY A 448 -13.17 -21.41 16.92
CA GLY A 448 -13.56 -20.27 16.10
C GLY A 448 -12.43 -19.26 15.84
N ASN A 449 -11.18 -19.56 16.21
CA ASN A 449 -10.05 -18.67 15.94
C ASN A 449 -9.55 -18.84 14.52
N VAL A 450 -9.18 -17.74 13.87
CA VAL A 450 -8.50 -17.77 12.57
C VAL A 450 -7.05 -18.22 12.76
N ILE A 451 -6.66 -19.28 12.06
CA ILE A 451 -5.33 -19.90 12.09
C ILE A 451 -4.62 -19.77 10.74
N LEU A 452 -4.58 -18.55 10.20
CA LEU A 452 -3.94 -18.23 8.92
C LEU A 452 -2.52 -17.69 9.15
N TYR A 453 -1.53 -18.28 8.48
CA TYR A 453 -0.12 -17.88 8.49
C TYR A 453 0.47 -17.89 7.07
N THR A 454 0.59 -16.71 6.47
CA THR A 454 0.99 -16.56 5.06
C THR A 454 2.47 -16.20 4.87
N ALA A 455 3.24 -15.99 5.95
CA ALA A 455 4.69 -15.88 5.79
C ALA A 455 5.31 -17.21 5.35
N GLY A 456 4.63 -18.35 5.55
CA GLY A 456 4.99 -19.63 4.94
C GLY A 456 4.99 -19.58 3.41
N ASP A 457 3.96 -18.99 2.79
CA ASP A 457 3.88 -18.74 1.35
C ASP A 457 5.01 -17.84 0.86
N LEU A 458 5.31 -16.79 1.61
CA LEU A 458 6.42 -15.90 1.31
C LEU A 458 7.77 -16.64 1.34
N ALA A 459 7.97 -17.49 2.35
CA ALA A 459 9.17 -18.32 2.47
C ALA A 459 9.32 -19.23 1.25
N ALA A 460 8.23 -19.88 0.83
CA ALA A 460 8.21 -20.80 -0.29
C ALA A 460 8.56 -20.09 -1.60
N VAL A 461 7.93 -18.95 -1.91
CA VAL A 461 8.22 -18.21 -3.15
C VAL A 461 9.62 -17.61 -3.14
N MET A 462 10.12 -17.13 -1.99
CA MET A 462 11.52 -16.67 -1.89
C MET A 462 12.53 -17.81 -2.08
N ALA A 463 12.22 -19.02 -1.61
CA ALA A 463 13.07 -20.19 -1.81
C ALA A 463 13.09 -20.65 -3.28
N LEU A 464 11.96 -20.55 -3.99
CA LEU A 464 11.84 -20.89 -5.40
C LEU A 464 12.45 -19.81 -6.31
N ASN A 465 12.25 -18.54 -5.97
CA ASN A 465 12.82 -17.38 -6.66
C ASN A 465 13.83 -16.67 -5.75
N VAL A 466 15.06 -17.19 -5.75
CA VAL A 466 16.16 -16.70 -4.91
C VAL A 466 16.63 -15.27 -5.20
N ASP A 467 16.15 -14.66 -6.29
CA ASP A 467 16.43 -13.27 -6.67
C ASP A 467 15.29 -12.31 -6.25
N LEU A 468 14.13 -12.83 -5.77
CA LEU A 468 12.98 -12.04 -5.31
C LEU A 468 13.35 -11.14 -4.13
N LYS A 469 13.09 -9.82 -4.25
CA LYS A 469 13.29 -8.85 -3.17
C LYS A 469 11.99 -8.56 -2.42
N VAL A 470 12.07 -8.43 -1.10
CA VAL A 470 10.91 -8.14 -0.26
C VAL A 470 11.20 -6.93 0.63
N LEU A 471 10.29 -5.97 0.63
CA LEU A 471 10.30 -4.82 1.53
C LEU A 471 9.08 -4.87 2.44
N SER A 472 9.30 -5.03 3.74
CA SER A 472 8.30 -4.80 4.78
C SER A 472 8.38 -3.34 5.23
N ALA A 473 7.33 -2.56 5.00
CA ALA A 473 7.24 -1.15 5.33
C ALA A 473 6.24 -0.97 6.49
N ASN A 474 6.69 -0.42 7.61
CA ASN A 474 5.90 -0.44 8.85
C ASN A 474 5.76 0.94 9.47
N GLY A 475 4.55 1.31 9.88
CA GLY A 475 4.31 2.48 10.73
C GLY A 475 4.60 2.18 12.19
N LEU A 476 5.36 3.07 12.85
CA LEU A 476 5.66 2.94 14.28
C LEU A 476 4.46 3.22 15.18
N TYR A 477 3.46 3.96 14.70
CA TYR A 477 2.23 4.32 15.42
C TYR A 477 1.01 3.50 14.97
N ASP A 478 1.24 2.38 14.29
CA ASP A 478 0.18 1.49 13.81
C ASP A 478 -0.16 0.42 14.86
N PHE A 479 -1.34 0.53 15.44
CA PHE A 479 -1.86 -0.42 16.42
C PHE A 479 -2.74 -1.51 15.78
N VAL A 480 -3.17 -1.33 14.53
CA VAL A 480 -3.93 -2.34 13.77
C VAL A 480 -3.00 -3.48 13.35
N THR A 481 -1.82 -3.14 12.84
CA THR A 481 -0.76 -4.09 12.49
C THR A 481 0.56 -3.67 13.12
N PRO A 482 0.75 -3.93 14.43
CA PRO A 482 1.96 -3.51 15.15
C PRO A 482 3.24 -3.97 14.46
N PHE A 483 4.14 -3.03 14.20
CA PHE A 483 5.35 -3.27 13.41
C PHE A 483 6.22 -4.39 14.02
N TYR A 484 6.26 -4.50 15.35
CA TYR A 484 7.08 -5.50 16.01
C TYR A 484 6.48 -6.91 15.90
N GLN A 485 5.15 -7.03 15.84
CA GLN A 485 4.53 -8.31 15.51
C GLN A 485 4.93 -8.77 14.10
N THR A 486 4.92 -7.86 13.12
CA THR A 486 5.41 -8.17 11.76
C THR A 486 6.88 -8.62 11.77
N VAL A 487 7.73 -7.99 12.57
CA VAL A 487 9.14 -8.41 12.73
C VAL A 487 9.23 -9.83 13.28
N ILE A 488 8.44 -10.18 14.30
CA ILE A 488 8.40 -11.53 14.88
C ILE A 488 7.96 -12.55 13.82
N ASP A 489 6.86 -12.28 13.10
CA ASP A 489 6.31 -13.19 12.09
C ASP A 489 7.34 -13.49 10.97
N LEU A 490 8.05 -12.45 10.50
CA LEU A 490 9.08 -12.57 9.48
C LEU A 490 10.36 -13.25 10.00
N GLN A 491 10.72 -13.05 11.26
CA GLN A 491 11.84 -13.77 11.89
C GLN A 491 11.54 -15.26 12.01
N GLN A 492 10.29 -15.63 12.30
CA GLN A 492 9.84 -17.01 12.44
C GLN A 492 9.52 -17.70 11.10
N MET A 493 9.54 -16.94 10.00
CA MET A 493 9.34 -17.45 8.65
C MET A 493 10.24 -18.67 8.35
N PRO A 494 9.69 -19.79 7.84
CA PRO A 494 10.42 -21.04 7.61
C PRO A 494 11.32 -20.98 6.35
N LEU A 495 12.22 -20.01 6.32
CA LEU A 495 13.24 -19.82 5.28
C LEU A 495 14.62 -19.93 5.93
N GLU A 496 15.26 -21.09 5.78
CA GLU A 496 16.53 -21.41 6.44
C GLU A 496 17.75 -20.76 5.76
N ASP A 497 17.73 -20.64 4.43
CA ASP A 497 18.85 -20.11 3.65
C ASP A 497 19.09 -18.63 3.96
N GLN A 498 20.19 -18.34 4.65
CA GLN A 498 20.54 -17.00 5.10
C GLN A 498 20.84 -16.03 3.96
N LYS A 499 21.30 -16.53 2.80
CA LYS A 499 21.56 -15.69 1.64
C LYS A 499 20.26 -15.24 0.99
N VAL A 500 19.26 -16.12 0.88
CA VAL A 500 17.93 -15.75 0.39
C VAL A 500 17.24 -14.82 1.40
N ARG A 501 17.39 -15.06 2.71
CA ARG A 501 16.85 -14.15 3.74
C ARG A 501 17.36 -12.71 3.63
N GLN A 502 18.57 -12.48 3.09
CA GLN A 502 19.09 -11.12 2.86
C GLN A 502 18.30 -10.32 1.82
N ASN A 503 17.43 -10.97 1.05
CA ASN A 503 16.51 -10.28 0.14
C ASN A 503 15.30 -9.66 0.84
N LEU A 504 15.04 -10.03 2.10
CA LEU A 504 14.01 -9.42 2.92
C LEU A 504 14.60 -8.23 3.69
N SER A 505 13.94 -7.09 3.58
CA SER A 505 14.28 -5.88 4.32
C SER A 505 13.06 -5.37 5.07
N ALA A 506 13.28 -4.86 6.29
CA ALA A 506 12.25 -4.17 7.05
C ALA A 506 12.64 -2.69 7.19
N ARG A 507 11.66 -1.81 7.08
CA ARG A 507 11.78 -0.37 7.29
C ARG A 507 10.67 0.10 8.22
N PHE A 508 11.01 1.08 9.06
CA PHE A 508 10.16 1.59 10.11
C PHE A 508 10.06 3.10 9.96
N TYR A 509 8.83 3.60 9.86
CA TYR A 509 8.55 5.00 9.55
C TYR A 509 7.82 5.65 10.73
N PRO A 510 8.11 6.92 11.06
CA PRO A 510 7.39 7.66 12.10
C PRO A 510 5.98 8.08 11.62
N SER A 511 5.18 7.09 11.24
CA SER A 511 3.83 7.20 10.69
C SER A 511 2.95 6.06 11.22
N GLY A 512 1.67 6.09 10.92
CA GLY A 512 0.73 5.01 11.20
C GLY A 512 0.65 3.97 10.06
N HIS A 513 -0.46 3.25 10.04
CA HIS A 513 -0.83 2.17 9.12
C HIS A 513 -0.73 2.57 7.65
N MET A 514 -1.24 3.74 7.30
CA MET A 514 -1.09 4.34 5.98
C MET A 514 0.17 5.21 5.99
N VAL A 515 1.34 4.57 5.89
CA VAL A 515 2.66 5.22 6.05
C VAL A 515 2.78 6.51 5.25
N TYR A 516 2.24 6.50 4.03
CA TYR A 516 2.27 7.59 3.06
C TYR A 516 1.46 8.85 3.43
N LEU A 517 0.62 8.80 4.47
CA LEU A 517 -0.10 9.98 4.96
C LEU A 517 0.80 10.98 5.70
N ASP A 518 1.95 10.53 6.19
CA ASP A 518 3.01 11.38 6.70
C ASP A 518 3.97 11.74 5.55
N GLY A 519 4.19 13.04 5.31
CA GLY A 519 4.95 13.51 4.16
C GLY A 519 6.41 13.03 4.13
N GLY A 520 7.11 13.11 5.27
CA GLY A 520 8.49 12.65 5.38
C GLY A 520 8.61 11.14 5.20
N SER A 521 7.69 10.39 5.81
CA SER A 521 7.61 8.94 5.68
C SER A 521 7.27 8.49 4.27
N ARG A 522 6.38 9.20 3.56
CA ARG A 522 6.08 8.92 2.15
C ARG A 522 7.30 9.09 1.25
N THR A 523 8.03 10.20 1.38
CA THR A 523 9.26 10.43 0.60
C THR A 523 10.32 9.37 0.93
N ALA A 524 10.46 8.98 2.20
CA ALA A 524 11.37 7.91 2.60
C ALA A 524 10.97 6.56 1.99
N LEU A 525 9.69 6.20 2.04
CA LEU A 525 9.16 4.96 1.46
C LEU A 525 9.32 4.93 -0.07
N LYS A 526 9.06 6.06 -0.76
CA LYS A 526 9.33 6.23 -2.20
C LYS A 526 10.80 5.92 -2.51
N ARG A 527 11.75 6.46 -1.74
CA ARG A 527 13.18 6.19 -1.93
C ARG A 527 13.53 4.71 -1.70
N ASP A 528 12.95 4.08 -0.69
CA ASP A 528 13.22 2.66 -0.39
C ASP A 528 12.64 1.74 -1.49
N LEU A 529 11.46 2.06 -2.02
CA LEU A 529 10.89 1.41 -3.20
C LEU A 529 11.79 1.58 -4.43
N ALA A 530 12.20 2.81 -4.75
CA ALA A 530 13.10 3.08 -5.86
C ALA A 530 14.41 2.28 -5.73
N THR A 531 14.99 2.22 -4.54
CA THR A 531 16.20 1.42 -4.25
C THR A 531 15.96 -0.07 -4.53
N MET A 532 14.83 -0.63 -4.07
CA MET A 532 14.49 -2.03 -4.35
C MET A 532 14.31 -2.27 -5.86
N TYR A 533 13.65 -1.35 -6.57
CA TYR A 533 13.35 -1.50 -7.98
C TYR A 533 14.63 -1.46 -8.79
N ASP A 534 15.45 -0.42 -8.55
CA ASP A 534 16.76 -0.25 -9.16
C ASP A 534 17.63 -1.48 -8.90
N ALA A 535 17.66 -2.01 -7.68
CA ALA A 535 18.45 -3.19 -7.36
C ALA A 535 18.08 -4.41 -8.21
N THR A 536 16.82 -4.61 -8.60
CA THR A 536 16.41 -5.79 -9.39
C THR A 536 16.41 -5.56 -10.90
N VAL A 537 16.27 -4.31 -11.37
CA VAL A 537 16.37 -3.99 -12.82
C VAL A 537 17.82 -3.72 -13.26
N SER A 538 18.67 -3.30 -12.33
CA SER A 538 20.10 -3.06 -12.54
C SER A 538 21.01 -4.24 -12.15
N ASP A 539 20.49 -5.29 -11.48
CA ASP A 539 21.29 -6.47 -11.08
C ASP A 539 21.95 -7.12 -12.31
N THR A 540 23.21 -6.75 -12.49
CA THR A 540 24.06 -7.23 -13.56
C THR A 540 24.38 -8.71 -13.36
N GLY A 541 24.33 -9.27 -12.15
CA GLY A 541 24.56 -10.68 -11.89
C GLY A 541 23.46 -11.57 -12.46
N ALA A 542 22.19 -11.29 -12.15
CA ALA A 542 21.05 -12.02 -12.70
C ALA A 542 20.91 -11.81 -14.21
N ARG A 543 21.03 -10.57 -14.69
CA ARG A 543 21.01 -10.27 -16.13
C ARG A 543 22.19 -10.90 -16.87
N MET A 544 23.39 -10.97 -16.27
CA MET A 544 24.54 -11.66 -16.87
C MET A 544 24.34 -13.18 -16.86
N ARG A 545 23.74 -13.78 -15.81
CA ARG A 545 23.37 -15.21 -15.83
C ARG A 545 22.37 -15.50 -16.94
N ILE A 546 21.31 -14.69 -17.06
CA ILE A 546 20.29 -14.80 -18.11
C ILE A 546 20.93 -14.62 -19.50
N ARG A 547 21.72 -13.56 -19.70
CA ARG A 547 22.42 -13.29 -20.97
C ARG A 547 23.44 -14.37 -21.31
N ALA A 548 24.17 -14.92 -20.34
CA ALA A 548 25.11 -16.01 -20.55
C ALA A 548 24.39 -17.32 -20.93
N LEU A 549 23.24 -17.62 -20.33
CA LEU A 549 22.40 -18.76 -20.70
C LEU A 549 21.78 -18.58 -22.10
N GLN A 550 21.37 -17.37 -22.45
CA GLN A 550 20.86 -17.04 -23.78
C GLN A 550 21.95 -17.11 -24.86
N ALA A 551 23.16 -16.60 -24.58
CA ALA A 551 24.31 -16.67 -25.48
C ALA A 551 24.83 -18.10 -25.69
N LYS A 552 24.69 -18.99 -24.70
CA LYS A 552 24.99 -20.42 -24.87
C LYS A 552 24.04 -21.15 -25.81
N LYS A 553 22.77 -20.71 -25.94
CA LYS A 553 21.79 -21.34 -26.85
C LYS A 553 21.98 -20.96 -28.32
N THR A 554 22.56 -19.80 -28.62
CA THR A 554 22.79 -19.36 -30.01
C THR A 554 24.09 -19.90 -30.61
N GLY A 555 25.00 -20.45 -29.81
CA GLY A 555 26.27 -21.03 -30.28
C GLY A 555 26.26 -22.55 -30.56
N GLY A 556 25.10 -23.21 -30.45
CA GLY A 556 24.97 -24.68 -30.57
C GLY A 556 24.52 -25.19 -31.95
N HIS A 557 24.32 -24.30 -32.92
CA HIS A 557 24.01 -24.64 -34.31
C HIS A 557 24.96 -23.89 -35.23
N ALA A 558 26.20 -24.38 -35.31
CA ALA A 558 27.14 -24.12 -36.39
C ALA A 558 27.90 -25.41 -36.69
#